data_AF-A0A7K4LZP6-F1
#
_entry.id   AF-A0A7K4LZP6-F1
#
_cell.length_a   1.000
_cell.length_b   1.000
_cell.length_c   1.000
_cell.angle_alpha   90.00
_cell.angle_beta   90.00
_cell.angle_gamma   90.00
#
_symmetry.space_group_name_H-M   'P 1'
#
loop_
_entity.id
_entity.type
_entity.pdbx_description
1 polymer ?
#
loop_
_entity_poly.entity_id
_entity_poly.type
_entity_poly.pdbx_seq_one_letter_code
_entity_poly.pdbx_strand_id
1 'polypeptide(L)'
;GVLMFQQVPLVEMDGMKMVQTRAILNYIAAKHNLYGKDLKERALIDMYVESLLDLNELIMMAPFQPADKQEQYLANTVDKATNRYFPAYEKALKDHGEGFLVGNQLSRADVQLLEILLMAEEVKPDILAKFPLLQ
;
A
#
# COMPACT_ATOMS: atom_id res chain seq x y z
N GLY A 1 -20.38 13.53 19.38
CA GLY A 1 -20.01 13.16 18.00
C GLY A 1 -19.75 11.67 17.92
N VAL A 2 -19.73 11.08 16.73
CA VAL A 2 -19.54 9.62 16.52
C VAL A 2 -18.08 9.19 16.35
N LEU A 3 -17.15 10.15 16.28
CA LEU A 3 -15.72 9.90 16.11
C LEU A 3 -15.07 9.57 17.46
N MET A 4 -14.76 8.29 17.71
CA MET A 4 -14.16 7.81 18.97
C MET A 4 -12.90 8.60 19.38
N PHE A 5 -12.06 8.96 18.40
CA PHE A 5 -10.81 9.70 18.61
C PHE A 5 -10.81 11.09 17.97
N GLN A 6 -11.99 11.64 17.65
CA GLN A 6 -12.12 12.98 17.04
C GLN A 6 -11.37 13.14 15.70
N GLN A 7 -11.05 12.02 15.03
CA GLN A 7 -10.31 11.97 13.78
C GLN A 7 -11.09 11.22 12.70
N VAL A 8 -10.85 11.61 11.45
CA VAL A 8 -11.24 10.86 10.26
C VAL A 8 -10.03 10.03 9.76
N PRO A 9 -10.24 8.95 8.98
CA PRO A 9 -11.50 8.48 8.39
C PRO A 9 -12.46 7.79 9.38
N LEU A 10 -13.76 7.87 9.05
CA LEU A 10 -14.85 7.09 9.67
C LEU A 10 -15.66 6.40 8.56
N VAL A 11 -15.99 5.13 8.75
CA VAL A 11 -16.88 4.35 7.88
C VAL A 11 -18.02 3.78 8.73
N GLU A 12 -19.25 3.99 8.27
CA GLU A 12 -20.44 3.32 8.82
C GLU A 12 -20.76 2.08 7.98
N MET A 13 -20.61 0.88 8.54
CA MET A 13 -20.81 -0.40 7.85
C MET A 13 -21.21 -1.48 8.86
N ASP A 14 -22.15 -2.35 8.51
CA ASP A 14 -22.63 -3.47 9.34
C ASP A 14 -23.08 -3.04 10.76
N GLY A 15 -23.70 -1.87 10.87
CA GLY A 15 -24.14 -1.29 12.15
C GLY A 15 -23.00 -0.74 13.02
N MET A 16 -21.74 -0.84 12.57
CA MET A 16 -20.58 -0.26 13.25
C MET A 16 -20.25 1.13 12.71
N LYS A 17 -19.67 1.98 13.56
CA LYS A 17 -19.05 3.25 13.19
C LYS A 17 -17.54 3.13 13.44
N MET A 18 -16.81 2.66 12.44
CA MET A 18 -15.39 2.34 12.55
C MET A 18 -14.55 3.58 12.24
N VAL A 19 -13.55 3.85 13.07
CA VAL A 19 -12.49 4.83 12.83
C VAL A 19 -11.14 4.11 12.76
N GLN A 20 -10.07 4.83 12.39
CA GLN A 20 -8.72 4.29 12.11
C GLN A 20 -8.65 3.52 10.78
N THR A 21 -7.87 4.07 9.84
CA THR A 21 -7.72 3.54 8.48
C THR A 21 -7.41 2.05 8.45
N ARG A 22 -6.45 1.59 9.26
CA ARG A 22 -6.05 0.18 9.32
C ARG A 22 -7.18 -0.73 9.81
N ALA A 23 -7.92 -0.32 10.83
CA ALA A 23 -9.04 -1.11 11.35
C ALA A 23 -10.16 -1.26 10.31
N ILE A 24 -10.51 -0.16 9.63
CA ILE A 24 -11.50 -0.13 8.55
C ILE A 24 -11.09 -1.07 7.41
N LEU A 25 -9.86 -0.94 6.90
CA LEU A 25 -9.39 -1.72 5.76
C LEU A 25 -9.21 -3.20 6.10
N ASN A 26 -8.78 -3.53 7.32
CA ASN A 26 -8.68 -4.93 7.78
C ASN A 26 -10.07 -5.58 7.84
N TYR A 27 -11.08 -4.85 8.31
CA TYR A 27 -12.46 -5.36 8.34
C TYR A 27 -13.00 -5.62 6.93
N ILE A 28 -12.83 -4.67 6.01
CA ILE A 28 -13.27 -4.81 4.62
C ILE A 28 -12.57 -5.99 3.94
N ALA A 29 -11.25 -6.11 4.09
CA ALA A 29 -10.50 -7.21 3.49
C ALA A 29 -10.96 -8.58 4.01
N ALA A 30 -11.17 -8.71 5.32
CA ALA A 30 -11.67 -9.95 5.91
C ALA A 30 -13.10 -10.28 5.47
N LYS A 31 -14.00 -9.28 5.47
CA LYS A 31 -15.40 -9.45 5.07
C LYS A 31 -15.55 -9.91 3.62
N HIS A 32 -14.65 -9.49 2.74
CA HIS A 32 -14.72 -9.78 1.30
C HIS A 32 -13.69 -10.84 0.84
N ASN A 33 -13.13 -11.63 1.77
CA ASN A 33 -12.19 -12.72 1.48
C ASN A 33 -10.89 -12.29 0.74
N LEU A 34 -10.42 -11.08 1.00
CA LEU A 34 -9.19 -10.50 0.42
C LEU A 34 -8.00 -10.54 1.42
N TYR A 35 -8.06 -11.38 2.44
CA TYR A 35 -7.18 -11.31 3.60
C TYR A 35 -6.52 -12.65 3.98
N GLY A 36 -6.28 -13.47 2.97
CA GLY A 36 -5.65 -14.78 3.09
C GLY A 36 -6.58 -15.84 3.67
N LYS A 37 -6.26 -17.12 3.43
CA LYS A 37 -7.06 -18.26 3.94
C LYS A 37 -6.65 -18.71 5.34
N ASP A 38 -5.44 -18.36 5.77
CA ASP A 38 -4.87 -18.74 7.05
C ASP A 38 -3.99 -17.63 7.64
N LEU A 39 -3.51 -17.86 8.87
CA LEU A 39 -2.68 -16.89 9.58
C LEU A 39 -1.33 -16.62 8.89
N LYS A 40 -0.79 -17.57 8.13
CA LYS A 40 0.49 -17.37 7.43
C LYS A 40 0.30 -16.45 6.24
N GLU A 41 -0.72 -16.70 5.42
CA GLU A 41 -1.05 -15.81 4.29
C GLU A 41 -1.42 -14.42 4.78
N ARG A 42 -2.23 -14.31 5.84
CA ARG A 42 -2.57 -13.02 6.44
C ARG A 42 -1.32 -12.25 6.91
N ALA A 43 -0.37 -12.93 7.55
CA ALA A 43 0.87 -12.30 7.99
C ALA A 43 1.71 -11.78 6.80
N LEU A 44 1.75 -12.52 5.68
CA LEU A 44 2.42 -12.06 4.46
C LEU A 44 1.71 -10.84 3.86
N ILE A 45 0.38 -10.87 3.79
CA ILE A 45 -0.44 -9.74 3.32
C ILE A 45 -0.18 -8.50 4.19
N ASP A 46 -0.18 -8.65 5.52
CA ASP A 46 0.07 -7.54 6.44
C ASP A 46 1.49 -6.98 6.29
N MET A 47 2.50 -7.84 6.11
CA MET A 47 3.88 -7.41 5.88
C MET A 47 4.02 -6.59 4.59
N TYR A 48 3.38 -7.02 3.51
CA TYR A 48 3.36 -6.26 2.26
C TYR A 48 2.61 -4.94 2.43
N VAL A 49 1.37 -4.98 2.90
CA VAL A 49 0.53 -3.78 3.07
C VAL A 49 1.18 -2.74 3.97
N GLU A 50 1.72 -3.12 5.14
CA GLU A 50 2.34 -2.15 6.05
C GLU A 50 3.57 -1.49 5.43
N SER A 51 4.38 -2.21 4.65
CA SER A 51 5.52 -1.60 3.97
C SER A 51 5.10 -0.69 2.80
N LEU A 52 3.97 -0.95 2.14
CA LEU A 52 3.38 -0.04 1.16
C LEU A 52 2.81 1.21 1.82
N LEU A 53 2.23 1.10 3.01
CA LEU A 53 1.75 2.25 3.77
C LEU A 53 2.89 3.21 4.17
N ASP A 54 4.08 2.69 4.46
CA ASP A 54 5.26 3.54 4.70
C ASP A 54 5.63 4.37 3.46
N LEU A 55 5.57 3.77 2.25
CA LEU A 55 5.83 4.49 1.00
C LEU A 55 4.69 5.46 0.67
N ASN A 56 3.44 5.04 0.89
CA ASN A 56 2.27 5.88 0.73
C ASN A 56 2.36 7.16 1.56
N GLU A 57 2.76 7.05 2.82
CA GLU A 57 2.93 8.19 3.71
C GLU A 57 3.94 9.20 3.15
N LEU A 58 5.04 8.73 2.57
CA LEU A 58 6.00 9.61 1.91
C LEU A 58 5.36 10.35 0.73
N ILE A 59 4.66 9.64 -0.15
CA ILE A 59 4.02 10.28 -1.31
C ILE A 59 2.95 11.29 -0.85
N MET A 60 2.08 10.88 0.08
CA MET A 60 1.01 11.72 0.63
C MET A 60 1.51 12.97 1.36
N MET A 61 2.69 12.90 1.99
CA MET A 61 3.27 14.03 2.73
C MET A 61 4.04 15.01 1.84
N ALA A 62 4.30 14.68 0.58
CA ALA A 62 5.04 15.53 -0.35
C ALA A 62 4.38 16.91 -0.58
N PRO A 63 3.05 17.04 -0.77
CA PRO A 63 2.39 18.34 -0.93
C PRO A 63 2.44 19.24 0.31
N PHE A 64 2.73 18.67 1.48
CA PHE A 64 2.81 19.39 2.75
C PHE A 64 4.24 19.82 3.11
N GLN A 65 5.23 19.48 2.28
CA GLN A 65 6.60 19.92 2.52
C GLN A 65 6.78 21.41 2.22
N PRO A 66 7.69 22.11 2.94
CA PRO A 66 8.11 23.45 2.58
C PRO A 66 8.63 23.51 1.13
N ALA A 67 8.35 24.62 0.43
CA ALA A 67 8.70 24.76 -0.99
C ALA A 67 10.19 24.57 -1.28
N ASP A 68 11.08 24.99 -0.37
CA ASP A 68 12.54 24.83 -0.49
C ASP A 68 13.03 23.39 -0.27
N LYS A 69 12.17 22.50 0.24
CA LYS A 69 12.48 21.09 0.53
C LYS A 69 11.75 20.10 -0.36
N GLN A 70 10.77 20.57 -1.14
CA GLN A 70 9.86 19.71 -1.90
C GLN A 70 10.60 18.80 -2.90
N GLU A 71 11.55 19.36 -3.67
CA GLU A 71 12.33 18.60 -4.65
C GLU A 71 13.18 17.51 -3.99
N GLN A 72 13.92 17.86 -2.92
CA GLN A 72 14.75 16.91 -2.19
C GLN A 72 13.90 15.79 -1.57
N TYR A 73 12.72 16.13 -1.06
CA TYR A 73 11.81 15.17 -0.45
C TYR A 73 11.23 14.18 -1.48
N LEU A 74 10.82 14.69 -2.65
CA LEU A 74 10.37 13.84 -3.77
C LEU A 74 11.50 12.94 -4.28
N ALA A 75 12.72 13.47 -4.44
CA ALA A 75 13.88 12.68 -4.84
C ALA A 75 14.17 11.52 -3.87
N ASN A 76 14.11 11.77 -2.56
CA ASN A 76 14.25 10.73 -1.54
C ASN A 76 13.09 9.71 -1.58
N THR A 77 11.87 10.16 -1.87
CA THR A 77 10.71 9.28 -2.01
C THR A 77 10.87 8.34 -3.21
N VAL A 78 11.29 8.87 -4.37
CA VAL A 78 11.60 8.09 -5.58
C VAL A 78 12.78 7.13 -5.34
N ASP A 79 13.83 7.57 -4.65
CA ASP A 79 14.96 6.71 -4.27
C ASP A 79 14.49 5.51 -3.44
N LYS A 80 13.71 5.76 -2.39
CA LYS A 80 13.16 4.68 -1.55
C LYS A 80 12.23 3.75 -2.35
N ALA A 81 11.35 4.29 -3.19
CA ALA A 81 10.47 3.49 -4.04
C ALA A 81 11.30 2.52 -4.92
N THR A 82 12.29 3.05 -5.63
CA THR A 82 13.08 2.30 -6.63
C THR A 82 14.19 1.43 -6.03
N ASN A 83 14.77 1.80 -4.90
CA ASN A 83 15.92 1.08 -4.33
C ASN A 83 15.56 0.23 -3.10
N ARG A 84 14.37 0.40 -2.51
CA ARG A 84 13.93 -0.36 -1.33
C ARG A 84 12.63 -1.13 -1.55
N TYR A 85 11.57 -0.45 -1.96
CA TYR A 85 10.23 -1.06 -1.97
C TYR A 85 9.99 -1.91 -3.23
N PHE A 86 10.03 -1.32 -4.42
CA PHE A 86 9.74 -2.03 -5.67
C PHE A 86 10.61 -3.27 -5.92
N PRO A 87 11.93 -3.27 -5.62
CA PRO A 87 12.74 -4.49 -5.71
C PRO A 87 12.21 -5.66 -4.87
N ALA A 88 11.59 -5.39 -3.71
CA ALA A 88 11.04 -6.43 -2.86
C ALA A 88 9.79 -7.08 -3.47
N TYR A 89 8.91 -6.28 -4.08
CA TYR A 89 7.69 -6.76 -4.74
C TYR A 89 7.98 -7.47 -6.06
N GLU A 90 8.87 -6.90 -6.89
CA GLU A 90 9.37 -7.53 -8.11
C GLU A 90 9.97 -8.90 -7.78
N LYS A 91 10.79 -8.98 -6.71
CA LYS A 91 11.37 -10.25 -6.27
C LYS A 91 10.31 -11.24 -5.79
N ALA A 92 9.32 -10.79 -5.02
CA ALA A 92 8.24 -11.65 -4.54
C ALA A 92 7.53 -12.32 -5.73
N LEU A 93 7.05 -11.51 -6.69
CA LEU A 93 6.39 -12.00 -7.91
C LEU A 93 7.28 -12.95 -8.72
N LYS A 94 8.58 -12.64 -8.82
CA LYS A 94 9.55 -13.48 -9.52
C LYS A 94 9.78 -14.83 -8.85
N ASP A 95 9.88 -14.87 -7.52
CA ASP A 95 10.25 -16.07 -6.77
C ASP A 95 9.18 -17.16 -6.87
N HIS A 96 7.89 -16.78 -6.78
CA HIS A 96 6.79 -17.74 -6.87
C HIS A 96 6.23 -17.88 -8.28
N GLY A 97 6.42 -16.89 -9.17
CA GLY A 97 5.99 -16.96 -10.58
C GLY A 97 4.46 -16.99 -10.75
N GLU A 98 3.74 -16.46 -9.76
CA GLU A 98 2.27 -16.37 -9.76
C GLU A 98 1.83 -14.95 -10.10
N GLY A 99 0.57 -14.79 -10.50
CA GLY A 99 0.03 -13.47 -10.87
C GLY A 99 -0.38 -12.57 -9.69
N PHE A 100 -0.28 -13.07 -8.45
CA PHE A 100 -0.68 -12.37 -7.23
C PHE A 100 0.38 -12.57 -6.14
N LEU A 101 0.51 -11.60 -5.23
CA LEU A 101 1.55 -11.59 -4.19
C LEU A 101 1.43 -12.73 -3.17
N VAL A 102 0.21 -13.20 -2.89
CA VAL A 102 -0.03 -14.21 -1.85
C VAL A 102 -1.09 -15.22 -2.29
N GLY A 103 -0.74 -16.50 -2.23
CA GLY A 103 -1.68 -17.62 -2.33
C GLY A 103 -2.32 -17.80 -3.71
N ASN A 104 -1.68 -17.30 -4.78
CA ASN A 104 -2.17 -17.31 -6.15
C ASN A 104 -3.61 -16.78 -6.31
N GLN A 105 -4.02 -15.82 -5.49
CA GLN A 105 -5.34 -15.22 -5.53
C GLN A 105 -5.26 -13.74 -5.19
N LEU A 106 -6.20 -12.95 -5.73
CA LEU A 106 -6.30 -11.53 -5.41
C LEU A 106 -6.48 -11.33 -3.90
N SER A 107 -5.65 -10.46 -3.33
CA SER A 107 -5.70 -10.05 -1.94
C SER A 107 -5.65 -8.53 -1.83
N ARG A 108 -5.85 -8.01 -0.61
CA ARG A 108 -5.66 -6.58 -0.34
C ARG A 108 -4.22 -6.12 -0.62
N ALA A 109 -3.21 -7.00 -0.51
CA ALA A 109 -1.83 -6.63 -0.80
C ALA A 109 -1.68 -6.21 -2.28
N ASP A 110 -2.32 -6.92 -3.21
CA ASP A 110 -2.27 -6.61 -4.63
C ASP A 110 -2.99 -5.29 -4.95
N VAL A 111 -4.16 -5.06 -4.34
CA VAL A 111 -4.91 -3.81 -4.49
C VAL A 111 -4.11 -2.62 -3.96
N GLN A 112 -3.49 -2.78 -2.78
CA GLN A 112 -2.65 -1.75 -2.18
C GLN A 112 -1.40 -1.50 -3.03
N LEU A 113 -0.78 -2.54 -3.58
CA LEU A 113 0.39 -2.40 -4.44
C LEU A 113 0.03 -1.58 -5.68
N LEU A 114 -1.06 -1.93 -6.38
CA LEU A 114 -1.52 -1.20 -7.57
C LEU A 114 -1.75 0.29 -7.29
N GLU A 115 -2.44 0.62 -6.20
CA GLU A 115 -2.66 2.02 -5.79
C GLU A 115 -1.33 2.78 -5.67
N ILE A 116 -0.34 2.21 -4.99
CA ILE A 116 0.96 2.85 -4.78
C ILE A 116 1.79 2.94 -6.06
N LEU A 117 1.69 1.94 -6.95
CA LEU A 117 2.35 2.00 -8.25
C LEU A 117 1.84 3.18 -9.08
N LEU A 118 0.51 3.35 -9.15
CA LEU A 118 -0.11 4.48 -9.86
C LEU A 118 0.28 5.83 -9.25
N MET A 119 0.22 5.95 -7.91
CA MET A 119 0.66 7.17 -7.22
C MET A 119 2.14 7.48 -7.48
N ALA A 120 2.99 6.45 -7.57
CA ALA A 120 4.40 6.63 -7.87
C ALA A 120 4.64 7.06 -9.33
N GLU A 121 3.84 6.57 -10.28
CA GLU A 121 3.88 7.02 -11.69
C GLU A 121 3.44 8.48 -11.83
N GLU A 122 2.45 8.94 -11.04
CA GLU A 122 2.08 10.35 -10.98
C GLU A 122 3.24 11.24 -10.48
N VAL A 123 4.11 10.71 -9.61
CA VAL A 123 5.33 11.39 -9.15
C VAL A 123 6.44 11.34 -10.20
N LYS A 124 6.65 10.19 -10.84
CA LYS A 124 7.67 9.97 -11.86
C LYS A 124 7.16 8.93 -12.89
N PRO A 125 6.77 9.35 -14.11
CA PRO A 125 6.09 8.47 -15.07
C PRO A 125 6.86 7.21 -15.49
N ASP A 126 8.19 7.25 -15.46
CA ASP A 126 9.07 6.13 -15.86
C ASP A 126 9.59 5.31 -14.66
N ILE A 127 9.03 5.50 -13.45
CA ILE A 127 9.58 4.91 -12.22
C ILE A 127 9.58 3.37 -12.23
N LEU A 128 8.68 2.75 -12.99
CA LEU A 128 8.53 1.30 -13.08
C LEU A 128 9.37 0.65 -14.20
N ALA A 129 10.11 1.42 -14.99
CA ALA A 129 10.82 0.92 -16.18
C ALA A 129 11.81 -0.23 -15.90
N LYS A 130 12.30 -0.36 -14.67
CA LYS A 130 13.23 -1.43 -14.24
C LYS A 130 12.55 -2.64 -13.59
N PHE A 131 11.22 -2.62 -13.44
CA PHE A 131 10.42 -3.60 -12.72
C PHE A 131 9.34 -4.19 -13.63
N PRO A 132 9.70 -5.06 -14.57
CA PRO A 132 8.75 -5.57 -15.58
C PRO A 132 7.63 -6.42 -15.00
N LEU A 133 7.76 -6.99 -13.80
CA LEU A 133 6.66 -7.74 -13.17
C LEU A 133 5.69 -6.82 -12.42
N LEU A 134 6.03 -5.54 -12.25
CA LEU A 134 5.16 -4.51 -11.66
C LEU A 134 4.43 -3.67 -12.72
N GLN A 135 4.63 -3.94 -14.02
CA GLN A 135 3.96 -3.29 -15.16
C GLN A 135 2.80 -4.14 -15.67
#